data_AF-A0A952PPZ1-F1
#
_entry.id   AF-A0A952PPZ1-F1
#
_cell.length_a   1.000
_cell.length_b   1.000
_cell.length_c   1.000
_cell.angle_alpha   90.00
_cell.angle_beta   90.00
_cell.angle_gamma   90.00
#
_symmetry.space_group_name_H-M   'P 1'
#
loop_
_entity.id
_entity.type
_entity.pdbx_description
1 polymer ?
#
loop_
_entity_poly.entity_id
_entity_poly.type
_entity_poly.pdbx_seq_one_letter_code
_entity_poly.pdbx_strand_id
1 'polypeptide(L)'
;MTLPERLQELAENRYSQQEFLKTLFELAVEEQWFDLQHMIQHDMAKAIIADYSYELGKGYLNQDIYFSCWEEVIEIGWDKFCVHTGLSRDKVNSHLRQLREAI
;
A
#
# COMPACT_ATOMS: atom_id res chain seq x y z
N MET A 1 16.63 3.09 -4.72
CA MET A 1 17.33 2.42 -3.59
C MET A 1 16.59 1.12 -3.34
N THR A 2 17.26 0.03 -2.96
CA THR A 2 16.54 -1.18 -2.56
C THR A 2 15.81 -0.90 -1.24
N LEU A 3 14.54 -1.29 -1.13
CA LEU A 3 13.76 -1.13 0.09
C LEU A 3 14.47 -1.84 1.26
N PRO A 4 14.67 -1.21 2.43
CA PRO A 4 15.29 -1.87 3.57
C PRO A 4 14.54 -3.15 3.95
N GLU A 5 15.25 -4.25 4.17
CA GLU A 5 14.67 -5.57 4.46
C GLU A 5 13.64 -5.52 5.59
N ARG A 6 13.95 -4.82 6.68
CA ARG A 6 13.03 -4.64 7.81
C ARG A 6 11.73 -3.92 7.42
N LEU A 7 11.81 -2.92 6.55
CA LEU A 7 10.65 -2.18 6.06
C LEU A 7 9.82 -3.05 5.09
N GLN A 8 10.48 -3.86 4.27
CA GLN A 8 9.81 -4.86 3.43
C GLN A 8 9.03 -5.86 4.28
N GLU A 9 9.65 -6.48 5.28
CA GLU A 9 8.98 -7.41 6.19
C GLU A 9 7.77 -6.76 6.88
N LEU A 10 7.92 -5.52 7.36
CA LEU A 10 6.83 -4.80 8.00
C LEU A 10 5.68 -4.56 7.02
N ALA A 11 5.98 -4.10 5.80
CA ALA A 11 4.98 -3.90 4.76
C ALA A 11 4.26 -5.20 4.40
N GLU A 12 5.01 -6.28 4.16
CA GLU A 12 4.43 -7.58 3.83
C GLU A 12 3.51 -8.09 4.93
N ASN A 13 3.91 -7.97 6.20
CA ASN A 13 3.08 -8.38 7.34
C ASN A 13 1.80 -7.56 7.45
N ARG A 14 1.90 -6.23 7.31
CA ARG A 14 0.76 -5.30 7.44
C ARG A 14 -0.24 -5.46 6.30
N TYR A 15 0.24 -5.55 5.06
CA TYR A 15 -0.63 -5.77 3.89
C TYR A 15 -1.22 -7.17 3.81
N SER A 16 -0.63 -8.17 4.48
CA SER A 16 -1.16 -9.54 4.51
C SER A 16 -2.20 -9.77 5.62
N GLN A 17 -2.56 -8.73 6.39
CA GLN A 17 -3.59 -8.83 7.42
C GLN A 17 -4.93 -9.19 6.78
N GLN A 18 -5.54 -10.28 7.25
CA GLN A 18 -6.75 -10.84 6.64
C GLN A 18 -7.93 -9.88 6.65
N GLU A 19 -8.13 -9.14 7.73
CA GLU A 19 -9.21 -8.15 7.83
C GLU A 19 -9.03 -7.01 6.83
N PHE A 20 -7.80 -6.50 6.70
CA PHE A 20 -7.48 -5.46 5.72
C PHE A 20 -7.71 -5.94 4.29
N LEU A 21 -7.20 -7.13 3.94
CA LEU A 21 -7.39 -7.73 2.61
C LEU A 21 -8.86 -7.96 2.29
N LYS A 22 -9.65 -8.42 3.28
CA LYS A 22 -11.09 -8.60 3.12
C LYS A 22 -11.79 -7.27 2.82
N THR A 23 -11.47 -6.21 3.56
CA THR A 23 -12.02 -4.87 3.28
C THR A 23 -11.65 -4.38 1.87
N LEU A 24 -10.39 -4.57 1.45
CA LEU A 24 -9.99 -4.20 0.08
C LEU A 24 -10.75 -5.01 -0.98
N PHE A 25 -11.01 -6.29 -0.73
CA PHE A 25 -11.79 -7.13 -1.64
C PHE A 25 -13.25 -6.66 -1.72
N GLU A 26 -13.87 -6.31 -0.60
CA GLU A 26 -15.22 -5.75 -0.56
C GLU A 26 -15.31 -4.46 -1.38
N LEU A 27 -14.36 -3.52 -1.19
CA LEU A 27 -14.28 -2.30 -1.99
C LEU A 27 -14.10 -2.56 -3.48
N ALA A 28 -13.30 -3.58 -3.84
CA ALA A 28 -13.10 -3.95 -5.23
C ALA A 28 -14.38 -4.51 -5.88
N VAL A 29 -15.16 -5.31 -5.13
CA VAL A 29 -16.46 -5.85 -5.58
C VAL A 29 -17.49 -4.73 -5.74
N GLU A 30 -17.44 -3.72 -4.88
CA GLU A 30 -18.30 -2.54 -4.94
C GLU A 30 -17.80 -1.44 -5.91
N GLU A 31 -16.74 -1.73 -6.67
CA GLU A 31 -16.09 -0.80 -7.62
C GLU A 31 -15.68 0.55 -6.97
N GLN A 32 -15.44 0.57 -5.65
CA GLN A 32 -15.01 1.73 -4.88
C GLN A 32 -13.49 1.94 -5.00
N TRP A 33 -13.00 2.11 -6.23
CA TRP A 33 -11.57 2.15 -6.52
C TRP A 33 -10.83 3.33 -5.90
N PHE A 34 -11.50 4.46 -5.68
CA PHE A 34 -10.92 5.62 -5.01
C PHE A 34 -10.58 5.30 -3.55
N ASP A 35 -11.53 4.75 -2.80
CA ASP A 35 -11.32 4.37 -1.40
C ASP A 35 -10.30 3.24 -1.28
N LEU A 36 -10.37 2.25 -2.18
CA LEU A 36 -9.39 1.17 -2.24
C LEU A 36 -7.97 1.70 -2.45
N GLN A 37 -7.79 2.61 -3.42
CA GLN A 37 -6.51 3.27 -3.65
C GLN A 37 -6.07 4.04 -2.40
N HIS A 38 -6.97 4.76 -1.74
CA HIS A 38 -6.64 5.55 -0.55
C HIS A 38 -6.15 4.67 0.60
N MET A 39 -6.83 3.55 0.86
CA MET A 39 -6.47 2.63 1.93
C MET A 39 -5.07 2.03 1.74
N ILE A 40 -4.71 1.65 0.51
CA ILE A 40 -3.38 1.11 0.20
C ILE A 40 -2.34 2.23 0.19
N GLN A 41 -2.55 3.27 -0.61
CA GLN A 41 -1.52 4.26 -0.93
C GLN A 41 -1.30 5.31 0.15
N HIS A 42 -2.34 5.61 0.93
CA HIS A 42 -2.26 6.65 1.94
C HIS A 42 -2.31 6.07 3.34
N ASP A 43 -3.37 5.37 3.72
CA ASP A 43 -3.53 4.97 5.12
C ASP A 43 -2.51 3.92 5.55
N MET A 44 -2.47 2.79 4.84
CA MET A 44 -1.59 1.68 5.21
C MET A 44 -0.12 2.01 4.96
N ALA A 45 0.22 2.56 3.79
CA ALA A 45 1.60 2.93 3.47
C ALA A 45 2.18 3.95 4.47
N LYS A 46 1.44 5.00 4.85
CA LYS A 46 1.89 5.97 5.85
C LYS A 46 2.05 5.33 7.22
N ALA A 47 1.12 4.45 7.63
CA ALA A 47 1.21 3.75 8.91
C ALA A 47 2.48 2.87 8.98
N ILE A 48 2.75 2.08 7.94
CA ILE A 48 3.95 1.24 7.84
C ILE A 48 5.23 2.08 7.96
N ILE A 49 5.31 3.17 7.19
CA ILE A 49 6.50 4.04 7.19
C ILE A 49 6.65 4.77 8.53
N ALA A 50 5.54 5.16 9.15
CA ALA A 50 5.56 5.80 10.46
C ALA A 50 6.05 4.84 11.55
N ASP A 51 5.56 3.60 11.56
CA ASP A 51 6.01 2.55 12.48
C ASP A 51 7.52 2.31 12.30
N TYR A 52 7.99 2.16 11.07
CA TYR A 52 9.41 1.97 10.77
C TYR A 52 10.27 3.20 11.16
N SER A 53 9.78 4.41 10.92
CA SER A 53 10.46 5.65 11.34
C SER A 53 10.63 5.70 12.86
N TYR A 54 9.61 5.25 13.59
CA TYR A 54 9.63 5.16 15.04
C TYR A 54 10.57 4.06 15.54
N GLU A 55 10.57 2.88 14.91
CA GLU A 55 11.53 1.78 15.20
C GLU A 55 12.99 2.26 15.08
N LEU A 56 13.29 3.16 14.14
CA LEU A 56 14.61 3.75 13.94
C LEU A 56 14.93 4.95 14.85
N GLY A 57 14.00 5.38 15.72
CA GLY A 57 14.17 6.54 16.58
C GLY A 57 14.18 7.89 15.83
N LYS A 58 13.65 7.94 14.60
CA LYS A 58 13.63 9.16 13.76
C LYS A 58 12.35 10.00 13.91
N GLY A 59 11.51 9.66 14.89
CA GLY A 59 10.21 10.27 15.10
C GLY A 59 9.13 9.68 14.18
N TYR A 60 7.92 10.22 14.30
CA TYR A 60 6.77 9.79 13.50
C TYR A 60 6.90 10.28 12.05
N LEU A 61 6.74 9.36 11.09
CA LEU A 61 6.72 9.63 9.65
C LEU A 61 7.89 10.52 9.17
N ASN A 62 9.12 10.01 9.32
CA ASN A 62 10.32 10.71 8.89
C ASN A 62 10.27 10.99 7.38
N GLN A 63 10.44 12.26 7.00
CA GLN A 63 10.26 12.71 5.61
C GLN A 63 11.25 12.04 4.63
N ASP A 64 12.51 11.88 5.03
CA ASP A 64 13.52 11.27 4.17
C ASP A 64 13.19 9.80 3.87
N ILE A 65 12.76 9.05 4.89
CA ILE A 65 12.29 7.67 4.71
C ILE A 65 11.03 7.64 3.84
N TYR A 66 10.07 8.53 4.13
CA TYR A 66 8.84 8.61 3.37
C TYR A 66 9.10 8.81 1.88
N PHE A 67 9.81 9.87 1.50
CA PHE A 67 10.07 10.15 0.09
C PHE A 67 10.97 9.12 -0.60
N SER A 68 11.80 8.40 0.15
CA SER A 68 12.73 7.41 -0.44
C SER A 68 12.16 6.01 -0.57
N CYS A 69 11.03 5.68 0.08
CA CYS A 69 10.54 4.30 0.18
C CYS A 69 9.04 4.14 -0.04
N TRP A 70 8.26 5.23 -0.12
CA TRP A 70 6.81 5.12 -0.15
C TRP A 70 6.26 4.40 -1.39
N GLU A 71 6.87 4.59 -2.56
CA GLU A 71 6.43 3.92 -3.79
C GLU A 71 6.61 2.40 -3.67
N GLU A 72 7.77 1.94 -3.21
CA GLU A 72 8.03 0.51 -3.04
C GLU A 72 7.14 -0.13 -1.97
N VAL A 73 6.82 0.59 -0.88
CA VAL A 73 5.86 0.12 0.12
C VAL A 73 4.45 -0.02 -0.48
N ILE A 74 4.05 0.90 -1.36
CA ILE A 74 2.76 0.84 -2.07
C ILE A 74 2.71 -0.36 -3.02
N GLU A 75 3.79 -0.63 -3.76
CA GLU A 75 3.85 -1.75 -4.69
C GLU A 75 3.62 -3.09 -3.97
N ILE A 76 4.21 -3.28 -2.78
CA ILE A 76 3.94 -4.46 -1.94
C ILE A 76 2.43 -4.59 -1.64
N GLY A 77 1.78 -3.48 -1.29
CA GLY A 77 0.35 -3.48 -1.00
C GLY A 77 -0.51 -3.93 -2.17
N TRP A 78 -0.18 -3.44 -3.37
CA TRP A 78 -0.86 -3.86 -4.59
C TRP A 78 -0.60 -5.31 -4.95
N ASP A 79 0.61 -5.81 -4.77
CA ASP A 79 0.94 -7.20 -5.03
C ASP A 79 0.16 -8.14 -4.09
N LYS A 80 0.11 -7.82 -2.78
CA LYS A 80 -0.69 -8.60 -1.82
C LYS A 80 -2.19 -8.55 -2.16
N PHE A 81 -2.70 -7.40 -2.57
CA PHE A 81 -4.08 -7.26 -3.04
C PHE A 81 -4.36 -8.12 -4.29
N CYS A 82 -3.50 -8.06 -5.31
CA CYS A 82 -3.62 -8.88 -6.52
C CYS A 82 -3.59 -10.38 -6.20
N VAL A 83 -2.68 -10.82 -5.34
CA VAL A 83 -2.59 -12.22 -4.89
C VAL A 83 -3.86 -12.66 -4.16
N HIS A 84 -4.40 -11.82 -3.29
CA HIS A 84 -5.60 -12.13 -2.52
C HIS A 84 -6.86 -12.22 -3.40
N THR A 85 -7.01 -11.29 -4.34
CA THR A 85 -8.23 -11.14 -5.15
C THR A 85 -8.19 -11.92 -6.47
N GLY A 86 -7.01 -12.34 -6.92
CA GLY A 86 -6.80 -12.94 -8.24
C GLY A 86 -6.87 -11.93 -9.39
N LEU A 87 -6.97 -10.63 -9.10
CA LEU A 87 -6.95 -9.59 -10.13
C LEU A 87 -5.55 -9.44 -10.71
N SER A 88 -5.44 -9.31 -12.03
CA SER A 88 -4.17 -9.03 -12.67
C SER A 88 -3.68 -7.62 -12.36
N ARG A 89 -2.36 -7.47 -12.28
CA ARG A 89 -1.72 -6.15 -12.08
C ARG A 89 -2.11 -5.16 -13.18
N ASP A 90 -2.23 -5.62 -14.42
CA ASP A 90 -2.66 -4.80 -15.55
C ASP A 90 -4.07 -4.22 -15.36
N LYS A 91 -5.00 -5.03 -14.84
CA LYS A 91 -6.37 -4.56 -14.57
C LYS A 91 -6.37 -3.50 -13.48
N VAL A 92 -5.64 -3.73 -12.38
CA VAL A 92 -5.49 -2.75 -11.29
C VAL A 92 -4.88 -1.45 -11.82
N ASN A 93 -3.79 -1.53 -12.59
CA ASN A 93 -3.13 -0.37 -13.17
C ASN A 93 -4.05 0.42 -14.12
N SER A 94 -4.90 -0.28 -14.88
CA SER A 94 -5.91 0.36 -15.73
C SER A 94 -6.90 1.20 -14.90
N HIS A 95 -7.44 0.65 -13.82
CA HIS A 95 -8.35 1.39 -12.92
C HIS A 95 -7.66 2.59 -12.24
N LEU A 96 -6.44 2.38 -11.73
CA LEU A 96 -5.65 3.45 -11.11
C LEU A 96 -5.33 4.59 -12.10
N ARG A 97 -5.06 4.25 -13.36
CA ARG A 97 -4.85 5.25 -14.41
C ARG A 97 -6.12 6.06 -14.68
N GLN A 98 -7.27 5.40 -14.77
CA GLN A 98 -8.55 6.10 -14.97
C GLN A 98 -8.85 7.07 -13.82
N LEU A 99 -8.55 6.70 -12.58
CA LEU A 99 -8.71 7.60 -11.43
C LEU A 99 -7.79 8.83 -11.51
N ARG A 100 -6.53 8.66 -11.95
CA ARG A 100 -5.59 9.78 -12.13
C ARG A 100 -6.01 10.73 -13.26
N GLU A 101 -6.60 10.21 -14.33
CA GLU A 101 -7.06 11.00 -15.48
C GLU A 101 -8.41 11.70 -15.22
N ALA A 102 -9.14 11.30 -14.17
CA ALA A 102 -10.43 11.87 -13.79
C ALA A 102 -10.34 13.07 -12.82
N ILE A 103 -9.12 13.43 -12.38
CA ILE A 103 -8.81 14.56 -11.48
C ILE A 103 -8.20 15.70 -12.29
#